data_AF-A0A528HC53-F1
#
_entry.id   AF-A0A528HC53-F1
#
_cell.length_a   1.000
_cell.length_b   1.000
_cell.length_c   1.000
_cell.angle_alpha   90.00
_cell.angle_beta   90.00
_cell.angle_gamma   90.00
#
_symmetry.space_group_name_H-M   'P 1'
#
loop_
_entity.id
_entity.type
_entity.pdbx_description
1 polymer ?
#
loop_
_entity_poly.entity_id
_entity_poly.type
_entity_poly.pdbx_seq_one_letter_code
_entity_poly.pdbx_strand_id
1 'polypeptide(L)'
;RYADPPEALRDLWTPEQRRASMIHHPARTPAAVVSKYPAHLHMNLLPRVQGSGLGSKLFDKWRSFAVEHGIKGIHVGANRANKRAIGFWRKIGFAELSIEDAAKGRTVWMAHD
;
A
#
# COMPACT_ATOMS: atom_id res chain seq x y z
N ARG A 1 21.61 -14.11 -8.78
CA ARG A 1 21.25 -12.69 -8.54
C ARG A 1 20.59 -12.17 -9.81
N TYR A 2 19.40 -11.58 -9.74
CA TYR A 2 18.70 -11.05 -10.92
C TYR A 2 19.41 -9.80 -11.46
N ALA A 3 19.64 -9.75 -12.78
CA ALA A 3 20.26 -8.59 -13.43
C ALA A 3 19.31 -7.38 -13.41
N ASP A 4 19.87 -6.17 -13.37
CA ASP A 4 19.10 -4.94 -13.57
C ASP A 4 18.81 -4.78 -15.07
N PRO A 5 17.54 -4.80 -15.50
CA PRO A 5 17.23 -4.73 -16.92
C PRO A 5 17.55 -3.35 -17.49
N PRO A 6 17.97 -3.26 -18.77
CA PRO A 6 18.29 -1.98 -19.39
C PRO A 6 17.05 -1.10 -19.54
N GLU A 7 17.09 0.12 -19.00
CA GLU A 7 15.99 1.10 -19.06
C GLU A 7 15.59 1.44 -20.49
N ALA A 8 16.53 1.40 -21.44
CA ALA A 8 16.26 1.63 -22.87
C ALA A 8 15.22 0.66 -23.47
N LEU A 9 14.98 -0.49 -22.84
CA LEU A 9 14.01 -1.50 -23.30
C LEU A 9 12.76 -1.57 -22.41
N ARG A 10 12.47 -0.54 -21.62
CA ARG A 10 11.41 -0.56 -20.58
C ARG A 10 10.05 -1.03 -21.08
N ASP A 11 9.64 -0.59 -22.27
CA ASP A 11 8.33 -0.93 -22.84
C ASP A 11 8.23 -2.42 -23.21
N LEU A 12 9.37 -3.05 -23.51
CA LEU A 12 9.49 -4.46 -23.86
C LEU A 12 9.76 -5.36 -22.65
N TRP A 13 9.88 -4.79 -21.45
CA TRP A 13 10.20 -5.58 -20.27
C TRP A 13 9.15 -6.66 -19.99
N THR A 14 9.62 -7.87 -19.70
CA THR A 14 8.77 -8.92 -19.16
C THR A 14 8.27 -8.53 -17.75
N PRO A 15 7.21 -9.18 -17.23
CA PRO A 15 6.78 -8.98 -15.85
C PRO A 15 7.91 -9.23 -14.82
N GLU A 16 8.80 -10.19 -15.10
CA GLU A 16 9.96 -10.48 -14.27
C GLU A 16 10.98 -9.33 -14.29
N GLN A 17 11.31 -8.81 -15.48
CA GLN A 17 12.23 -7.66 -15.60
C GLN A 17 11.67 -6.43 -14.88
N ARG A 18 10.36 -6.17 -14.99
CA ARG A 18 9.71 -5.10 -14.21
C ARG A 18 9.91 -5.28 -12.71
N ARG A 19 9.80 -6.53 -12.20
CA ARG A 19 10.02 -6.84 -10.77
C ARG A 19 11.49 -6.75 -10.38
N ALA A 20 12.42 -7.20 -11.23
CA ALA A 20 13.86 -7.07 -11.00
C ALA A 20 14.27 -5.59 -10.91
N SER A 21 13.80 -4.75 -11.84
CA SER A 21 14.02 -3.30 -11.79
C SER A 21 13.49 -2.68 -10.48
N MET A 22 12.31 -3.06 -9.99
CA MET A 22 11.79 -2.57 -8.70
C MET A 22 12.63 -2.99 -7.49
N ILE A 23 13.38 -4.10 -7.57
CA ILE A 23 14.29 -4.53 -6.52
C ILE A 23 15.57 -3.68 -6.53
N HIS A 24 16.10 -3.36 -7.72
CA HIS A 24 17.27 -2.50 -7.87
C HIS A 24 16.95 -1.02 -7.60
N HIS A 25 15.74 -0.58 -7.94
CA HIS A 25 15.26 0.80 -7.85
C HIS A 25 13.97 0.89 -7.00
N PRO A 26 14.04 0.64 -5.69
CA PRO A 26 12.86 0.59 -4.85
C PRO A 26 12.21 1.97 -4.69
N ALA A 27 10.90 2.04 -4.99
CA ALA A 27 10.10 3.20 -4.61
C ALA A 27 9.98 3.28 -3.09
N ARG A 28 10.26 4.46 -2.53
CA ARG A 28 10.16 4.71 -1.09
C ARG A 28 8.80 5.30 -0.74
N THR A 29 8.29 4.95 0.44
CA THR A 29 7.16 5.66 1.04
C THR A 29 7.56 7.13 1.27
N PRO A 30 6.71 8.11 0.92
CA PRO A 30 7.01 9.51 1.16
C PRO A 30 7.27 9.80 2.64
N ALA A 31 8.29 10.61 2.93
CA ALA A 31 8.69 10.92 4.30
C ALA A 31 7.55 11.56 5.12
N ALA A 32 6.76 12.43 4.49
CA ALA A 32 5.59 13.07 5.10
C ALA A 32 4.49 12.08 5.55
N VAL A 33 4.43 10.89 4.95
CA VAL A 33 3.52 9.82 5.39
C VAL A 33 4.09 9.16 6.64
N VAL A 34 5.33 8.68 6.55
CA VAL A 34 5.96 7.88 7.62
C VAL A 34 6.15 8.69 8.89
N SER A 35 6.42 10.00 8.79
CA SER A 35 6.59 10.87 9.96
C SER A 35 5.33 10.99 10.82
N LYS A 36 4.14 10.88 10.21
CA LYS A 36 2.85 11.00 10.92
C LYS A 36 2.18 9.63 11.16
N TYR A 37 2.37 8.70 10.24
CA TYR A 37 1.73 7.40 10.22
C TYR A 37 2.80 6.30 10.09
N PRO A 38 3.56 5.99 11.16
CA PRO A 38 4.75 5.16 11.05
C PRO A 38 4.46 3.69 10.77
N ALA A 39 3.30 3.16 11.20
CA ALA A 39 2.97 1.77 10.96
C ALA A 39 2.44 1.57 9.54
N HIS A 40 2.86 0.49 8.89
CA HIS A 40 2.40 0.08 7.56
C HIS A 40 1.82 -1.32 7.61
N LEU A 41 0.82 -1.60 6.76
CA LEU A 41 0.33 -2.95 6.57
C LEU A 41 -0.11 -3.24 5.14
N HIS A 42 -0.07 -4.52 4.79
CA HIS A 42 -0.69 -5.08 3.60
C HIS A 42 -1.70 -6.15 4.01
N MET A 43 -2.85 -6.18 3.33
CA MET A 43 -3.87 -7.19 3.56
C MET A 43 -4.40 -7.71 2.23
N ASN A 44 -4.42 -9.05 2.09
CA ASN A 44 -4.89 -9.73 0.89
C ASN A 44 -5.85 -10.86 1.29
N LEU A 45 -6.95 -10.97 0.54
CA LEU A 45 -7.94 -12.02 0.71
C LEU A 45 -8.19 -12.72 -0.62
N LEU A 46 -8.27 -14.05 -0.60
CA LEU A 46 -8.64 -14.83 -1.77
C LEU A 46 -10.10 -14.51 -2.18
N PRO A 47 -10.43 -14.53 -3.48
CA PRO A 47 -11.76 -14.11 -3.97
C PRO A 47 -12.95 -14.74 -3.22
N ARG A 48 -12.87 -16.04 -2.93
CA ARG A 48 -13.93 -16.81 -2.25
C ARG A 48 -14.32 -16.32 -0.86
N VAL A 49 -13.47 -15.53 -0.19
CA VAL A 49 -13.75 -14.98 1.15
C VAL A 49 -13.94 -13.47 1.15
N GLN A 50 -13.85 -12.80 0.00
CA GLN A 50 -14.07 -11.36 -0.06
C GLN A 50 -15.56 -11.03 0.10
N GLY A 51 -15.89 -9.84 0.62
CA GLY A 51 -17.28 -9.41 0.83
C GLY A 51 -17.99 -10.04 2.03
N SER A 52 -17.35 -10.99 2.72
CA SER A 52 -17.88 -11.69 3.92
C SER A 52 -17.72 -10.92 5.24
N GLY A 53 -17.16 -9.70 5.21
CA GLY A 53 -16.76 -8.96 6.40
C GLY A 53 -15.44 -9.41 7.03
N LEU A 54 -14.79 -10.47 6.53
CA LEU A 54 -13.52 -10.98 7.08
C LEU A 54 -12.39 -9.94 7.05
N GLY A 55 -12.33 -9.09 6.01
CA GLY A 55 -11.32 -8.03 5.91
C GLY A 55 -11.40 -7.01 7.05
N SER A 56 -12.62 -6.62 7.44
CA SER A 56 -12.82 -5.72 8.59
C SER A 56 -12.38 -6.40 9.89
N LYS A 57 -12.80 -7.66 10.11
CA LYS A 57 -12.40 -8.42 11.30
C LYS A 57 -10.88 -8.60 11.43
N LEU A 58 -10.19 -8.85 10.32
CA LEU A 58 -8.73 -8.94 10.30
C LEU A 58 -8.08 -7.60 10.65
N PHE A 59 -8.58 -6.51 10.09
CA PHE A 59 -8.09 -5.18 10.41
C PHE A 59 -8.32 -4.83 11.89
N ASP A 60 -9.51 -5.09 12.43
CA ASP A 60 -9.83 -4.79 13.84
C ASP A 60 -8.87 -5.52 14.80
N LYS A 61 -8.58 -6.80 14.51
CA LYS A 61 -7.62 -7.58 15.30
C LYS A 61 -6.22 -7.02 15.21
N TRP A 62 -5.75 -6.71 14.00
CA TRP A 62 -4.42 -6.13 13.80
C TRP A 62 -4.30 -4.74 14.45
N ARG A 63 -5.33 -3.91 14.33
CA ARG A 63 -5.39 -2.57 14.92
C ARG A 63 -5.37 -2.62 16.44
N SER A 64 -6.14 -3.54 17.05
CA SER A 64 -6.14 -3.72 18.51
C SER A 64 -4.74 -4.03 19.01
N PHE A 65 -4.04 -4.98 18.35
CA PHE A 65 -2.64 -5.28 18.64
C PHE A 65 -1.73 -4.05 18.46
N ALA A 66 -1.88 -3.28 17.38
CA ALA A 66 -1.06 -2.09 17.14
C ALA A 66 -1.26 -1.02 18.23
N VAL A 67 -2.51 -0.77 18.64
CA VAL A 67 -2.85 0.18 19.70
C VAL A 67 -2.27 -0.25 21.05
N GLU A 68 -2.39 -1.53 21.40
CA GLU A 68 -1.78 -2.10 22.62
C GLU A 68 -0.26 -1.89 22.67
N HIS A 69 0.40 -1.81 21.51
CA HIS A 69 1.84 -1.57 21.39
C HIS A 69 2.20 -0.10 21.12
N GLY A 70 1.25 0.83 21.36
CA GLY A 70 1.51 2.27 21.30
C GLY A 70 1.64 2.86 19.89
N ILE A 71 1.19 2.15 18.85
CA ILE A 71 1.11 2.69 17.49
C ILE A 71 0.00 3.73 17.41
N LYS A 72 0.35 4.94 16.96
CA LYS A 72 -0.54 6.12 16.92
C LYS A 72 -0.98 6.54 15.52
N GLY A 73 -0.62 5.75 14.50
CA GLY A 73 -0.88 6.11 13.12
C GLY A 73 -0.43 5.03 12.15
N ILE A 74 -1.33 4.72 11.22
CA ILE A 74 -1.22 3.61 10.28
C ILE A 74 -1.39 4.17 8.87
N HIS A 75 -0.54 3.76 7.93
CA HIS A 75 -0.71 4.07 6.51
C HIS A 75 -0.78 2.81 5.65
N VAL A 76 -1.48 2.94 4.52
CA VAL A 76 -1.51 1.96 3.44
C VAL A 76 -1.20 2.65 2.12
N GLY A 77 -0.54 1.91 1.22
CA GLY A 77 -0.38 2.29 -0.18
C GLY A 77 -1.27 1.39 -1.04
N ALA A 78 -2.25 1.96 -1.72
CA ALA A 78 -3.12 1.24 -2.64
C ALA A 78 -2.83 1.64 -4.09
N ASN A 79 -2.89 0.69 -5.02
CA ASN A 79 -2.85 1.04 -6.44
C ASN A 79 -4.07 1.92 -6.78
N ARG A 80 -3.85 3.07 -7.41
CA ARG A 80 -4.85 4.06 -7.80
C ARG A 80 -5.97 3.49 -8.67
N ALA A 81 -5.66 2.45 -9.46
CA ALA A 81 -6.64 1.72 -10.27
C ALA A 81 -7.49 0.73 -9.46
N ASN A 82 -7.05 0.32 -8.26
CA ASN A 82 -7.78 -0.62 -7.41
C ASN A 82 -8.84 0.10 -6.57
N LYS A 83 -9.94 0.50 -7.23
CA LYS A 83 -11.06 1.20 -6.60
C LYS A 83 -11.71 0.40 -5.47
N ARG A 84 -11.73 -0.93 -5.57
CA ARG A 84 -12.26 -1.81 -4.52
C ARG A 84 -11.45 -1.73 -3.24
N ALA A 85 -10.12 -1.76 -3.33
CA ALA A 85 -9.26 -1.61 -2.16
C ALA A 85 -9.38 -0.22 -1.53
N ILE A 86 -9.38 0.84 -2.35
CA ILE A 86 -9.54 2.22 -1.87
C ILE A 86 -10.89 2.38 -1.14
N GLY A 87 -11.97 1.87 -1.72
CA GLY A 87 -13.29 1.88 -1.08
C GLY A 87 -13.35 1.07 0.21
N PHE A 88 -12.66 -0.08 0.26
CA PHE A 88 -12.53 -0.87 1.49
C PHE A 88 -11.85 -0.07 2.61
N TRP A 89 -10.65 0.48 2.35
CA TRP A 89 -9.90 1.26 3.34
C TRP A 89 -10.71 2.45 3.84
N ARG A 90 -11.38 3.17 2.94
CA ARG A 90 -12.25 4.29 3.30
C ARG A 90 -13.40 3.86 4.21
N LYS A 91 -14.04 2.72 3.92
CA LYS A 91 -15.15 2.20 4.74
C LYS A 91 -14.71 1.88 6.18
N ILE A 92 -13.46 1.49 6.38
CA ILE A 92 -12.91 1.16 7.71
C ILE A 92 -12.12 2.32 8.34
N GLY A 93 -12.38 3.56 7.89
CA GLY A 93 -11.90 4.78 8.56
C GLY A 93 -10.61 5.39 8.02
N PHE A 94 -10.01 4.83 6.96
CA PHE A 94 -8.83 5.47 6.35
C PHE A 94 -9.22 6.68 5.50
N ALA A 95 -8.48 7.77 5.65
CA ALA A 95 -8.57 8.96 4.81
C ALA A 95 -7.45 8.98 3.76
N GLU A 96 -7.74 9.46 2.55
CA GLU A 96 -6.70 9.69 1.54
C GLU A 96 -5.79 10.86 1.96
N LEU A 97 -4.48 10.70 1.79
CA LEU A 97 -3.51 11.74 2.08
C LEU A 97 -3.24 12.58 0.83
N SER A 98 -3.34 13.91 0.96
CA SER A 98 -2.80 14.83 -0.04
C SER A 98 -1.31 14.99 0.21
N ILE A 99 -0.50 14.48 -0.71
CA ILE A 99 0.96 14.60 -0.64
C ILE A 99 1.41 15.18 -1.98
N GLU A 100 2.25 16.20 -1.92
CA GLU A 100 2.91 16.75 -3.11
C GLU A 100 3.64 15.61 -3.87
N ASP A 101 3.56 15.65 -5.20
CA ASP A 101 4.02 14.60 -6.12
C ASP A 101 3.33 13.21 -6.05
N ALA A 102 2.54 12.89 -5.03
CA ALA A 102 1.76 11.64 -5.02
C ALA A 102 0.67 11.60 -6.11
N ALA A 103 0.23 12.76 -6.59
CA ALA A 103 -0.71 12.88 -7.71
C ALA A 103 -0.17 12.27 -9.02
N LYS A 104 1.16 12.25 -9.21
CA LYS A 104 1.81 11.71 -10.41
C LYS A 104 2.07 10.19 -10.32
N GLY A 105 1.96 9.62 -9.12
CA GLY A 105 2.24 8.21 -8.85
C GLY A 105 1.04 7.26 -9.03
N ARG A 106 1.35 5.97 -9.21
CA ARG A 106 0.36 4.87 -9.24
C ARG A 106 -0.23 4.54 -7.87
N THR A 107 0.32 5.09 -6.80
CA THR A 107 -0.08 4.81 -5.41
C THR A 107 -0.96 5.92 -4.88
N VAL A 108 -2.07 5.54 -4.26
CA VAL A 108 -2.86 6.38 -3.34
C VAL A 108 -2.43 6.01 -1.93
N TRP A 109 -1.95 7.00 -1.19
CA TRP A 109 -1.62 6.84 0.22
C TRP A 109 -2.84 7.17 1.06
N MET A 110 -3.18 6.28 1.98
CA MET A 110 -4.30 6.48 2.90
C MET A 110 -3.82 6.23 4.32
N ALA A 111 -4.43 6.91 5.30
CA ALA A 111 -4.03 6.79 6.69
C ALA A 111 -5.21 6.73 7.65
N HIS A 112 -4.96 6.14 8.81
CA HIS A 112 -5.86 6.01 9.93
C HIS A 112 -5.07 6.30 11.22
N ASP A 113 -5.69 7.01 12.16
CA ASP A 113 -5.11 7.32 13.48
C ASP A 113 -5.15 6.10 14.43
#